data_AF-A0AA97JAB7-F1
#
_entry.id   AF-A0AA97JAB7-F1
#
_cell.length_a   1.000
_cell.length_b   1.000
_cell.length_c   1.000
_cell.angle_alpha   90.00
_cell.angle_beta   90.00
_cell.angle_gamma   90.00
#
_symmetry.space_group_name_H-M   'P 1'
#
loop_
_entity.id
_entity.type
_entity.pdbx_description
1 polymer ?
#
loop_
_entity_poly.entity_id
_entity_poly.type
_entity_poly.pdbx_seq_one_letter_code
_entity_poly.pdbx_strand_id
1 'polypeptide(L)'
;MAAADVVVVGSCMTDLVSLTTRLPKAGETIHGHKFFTGFGGKGANQCVQAARLGAKTSMICKVGKDSFGYDYIENLKKNGIPTDFVGQAENVATGAASIIVDNEGQNFIVIVAGANLLMDSEDLRRAAHVICQAKVMVCQLEVTPAVSLEALKLAHKSGVKTLFNPAPALADLDPQFYIHSNIICCNESEAEILTGITVCNVKDAGRAGLVLLERGCKTAVVTLGLEGCIMVSAKEPIPKHVPVKKVTAVDTTMYIKQYKK
;
A
#
# COMPACT_ATOMS: atom_id res chain seq x y z
N MET A 1 9.78 2.36 25.30
CA MET A 1 9.86 3.07 24.01
C MET A 1 8.71 4.04 23.91
N ALA A 2 8.87 5.20 23.26
CA ALA A 2 7.74 6.10 23.02
C ALA A 2 6.73 5.41 22.08
N ALA A 3 5.43 5.57 22.35
CA ALA A 3 4.39 4.99 21.51
C ALA A 3 4.48 5.53 20.07
N ALA A 4 4.30 4.65 19.07
CA ALA A 4 4.25 5.04 17.67
C ALA A 4 2.95 5.81 17.39
N ASP A 5 3.03 6.90 16.64
CA ASP A 5 1.84 7.64 16.18
C ASP A 5 1.12 6.88 15.05
N VAL A 6 1.91 6.28 14.14
CA VAL A 6 1.41 5.56 12.97
C VAL A 6 1.95 4.13 12.98
N VAL A 7 1.05 3.16 13.00
CA VAL A 7 1.40 1.74 12.84
C VAL A 7 0.94 1.29 11.46
N VAL A 8 1.81 0.59 10.74
CA VAL A 8 1.50 0.01 9.44
C VAL A 8 1.65 -1.50 9.53
N VAL A 9 0.58 -2.23 9.23
CA VAL A 9 0.59 -3.68 9.02
C VAL A 9 0.49 -3.91 7.52
N GLY A 10 1.54 -4.44 6.92
CA GLY A 10 1.55 -4.56 5.46
C GLY A 10 2.84 -5.13 4.87
N SER A 11 2.97 -4.93 3.57
CA SER A 11 3.97 -5.57 2.74
C SER A 11 5.32 -4.87 2.71
N CYS A 12 6.36 -5.66 2.45
CA CYS A 12 7.68 -5.21 1.99
C CYS A 12 8.01 -5.99 0.71
N MET A 13 8.38 -5.28 -0.36
CA MET A 13 8.68 -5.88 -1.66
C MET A 13 9.99 -5.34 -2.20
N THR A 14 10.90 -6.21 -2.64
CA THR A 14 12.07 -5.78 -3.41
C THR A 14 11.66 -5.58 -4.86
N ASP A 15 11.86 -4.38 -5.38
CA ASP A 15 11.60 -4.08 -6.78
C ASP A 15 12.83 -4.42 -7.61
N LEU A 16 12.65 -5.22 -8.65
CA LEU A 16 13.68 -5.64 -9.59
C LEU A 16 13.36 -5.00 -10.95
N VAL A 17 13.96 -3.85 -11.24
CA VAL A 17 13.55 -2.99 -12.36
C VAL A 17 14.52 -3.13 -13.53
N SER A 18 14.00 -3.54 -14.68
CA SER A 18 14.70 -3.55 -15.98
C SER A 18 14.13 -2.48 -16.90
N LEU A 19 14.97 -1.55 -17.35
CA LEU A 19 14.58 -0.54 -18.34
C LEU A 19 14.92 -1.03 -19.76
N THR A 20 13.95 -0.92 -20.67
CA THR A 20 14.05 -1.40 -22.05
C THR A 20 13.57 -0.33 -23.04
N THR A 21 13.89 -0.47 -24.32
CA THR A 21 13.40 0.46 -25.36
C THR A 21 11.93 0.20 -25.71
N ARG A 22 11.48 -1.04 -25.53
CA ARG A 22 10.10 -1.49 -25.74
C ARG A 22 9.80 -2.64 -24.78
N LEU A 23 8.54 -2.91 -24.52
CA LEU A 23 8.13 -4.12 -23.80
C LEU A 23 8.33 -5.39 -24.65
N PRO A 24 8.69 -6.53 -24.03
CA PRO A 24 8.79 -7.81 -24.72
C PRO A 24 7.39 -8.36 -25.02
N LYS A 25 7.28 -9.11 -26.12
CA LYS A 25 6.12 -9.97 -26.43
C LYS A 25 6.38 -11.40 -25.95
N ALA A 26 5.32 -12.21 -25.90
CA ALA A 26 5.42 -13.61 -25.53
C ALA A 26 6.45 -14.35 -26.42
N GLY A 27 7.41 -15.02 -25.79
CA GLY A 27 8.48 -15.77 -26.45
C GLY A 27 9.70 -14.95 -26.86
N GLU A 28 9.70 -13.63 -26.68
CA GLU A 28 10.86 -12.80 -27.01
C GLU A 28 11.90 -12.74 -25.89
N THR A 29 13.17 -12.67 -26.27
CA THR A 29 14.28 -12.21 -25.42
C THR A 29 14.77 -10.87 -25.96
N ILE A 30 14.88 -9.87 -25.09
CA ILE A 30 15.35 -8.52 -25.47
C ILE A 30 16.45 -8.07 -24.52
N HIS A 31 17.33 -7.18 -24.98
CA HIS A 31 18.32 -6.53 -24.13
C HIS A 31 17.73 -5.25 -23.51
N GLY A 32 17.80 -5.15 -22.18
CA GLY A 32 17.59 -3.89 -21.47
C GLY A 32 18.83 -3.01 -21.51
N HIS A 33 18.66 -1.74 -21.15
CA HIS A 33 19.74 -0.76 -21.11
C HIS A 33 20.11 -0.31 -19.68
N LYS A 34 19.31 -0.66 -18.67
CA LYS A 34 19.61 -0.42 -17.25
C LYS A 34 18.88 -1.43 -16.36
N PHE A 35 19.53 -1.82 -15.27
CA PHE A 35 18.92 -2.60 -14.19
C PHE A 35 19.21 -1.94 -12.86
N PHE A 36 18.23 -1.93 -11.96
CA PHE A 36 18.42 -1.50 -10.58
C PHE A 36 17.41 -2.17 -9.65
N THR A 37 17.78 -2.22 -8.36
CA THR A 37 16.89 -2.68 -7.30
C THR A 37 16.32 -1.51 -6.51
N GLY A 38 15.10 -1.69 -6.01
CA GLY A 38 14.38 -0.72 -5.20
C GLY A 38 13.70 -1.36 -3.99
N PHE A 39 13.24 -0.52 -3.07
CA PHE A 39 12.45 -0.92 -1.92
C PHE A 39 11.02 -0.43 -2.11
N GLY A 40 10.08 -1.38 -2.22
CA GLY A 40 8.67 -1.15 -2.53
C GLY A 40 7.70 -1.94 -1.65
N GLY A 41 6.52 -2.22 -2.18
CA GLY A 41 5.41 -2.75 -1.38
C GLY A 41 4.68 -1.63 -0.65
N LYS A 42 3.35 -1.65 -0.77
CA LYS A 42 2.48 -0.55 -0.37
C LYS A 42 2.63 -0.21 1.11
N GLY A 43 2.76 -1.23 1.97
CA GLY A 43 2.93 -1.04 3.41
C GLY A 43 4.20 -0.25 3.73
N ALA A 44 5.35 -0.74 3.29
CA ALA A 44 6.63 -0.07 3.49
C ALA A 44 6.66 1.35 2.90
N ASN A 45 6.13 1.53 1.69
CA ASN A 45 6.09 2.83 1.03
C ASN A 45 5.27 3.87 1.83
N GLN A 46 4.10 3.48 2.32
CA GLN A 46 3.25 4.34 3.16
C GLN A 46 3.91 4.64 4.50
N CYS A 47 4.58 3.66 5.11
CA CYS A 47 5.31 3.82 6.36
C CYS A 47 6.49 4.79 6.21
N VAL A 48 7.30 4.63 5.15
CA VAL A 48 8.44 5.52 4.83
C VAL A 48 7.97 6.95 4.57
N GLN A 49 6.87 7.14 3.84
CA GLN A 49 6.35 8.49 3.60
C GLN A 49 5.90 9.17 4.91
N ALA A 50 5.25 8.42 5.82
CA ALA A 50 4.87 8.94 7.13
C ALA A 50 6.09 9.30 7.99
N ALA A 51 7.10 8.43 8.04
CA ALA A 51 8.33 8.66 8.78
C ALA A 51 9.10 9.90 8.29
N ARG A 52 9.20 10.07 6.97
CA ARG A 52 9.86 11.25 6.34
C ARG A 52 9.13 12.56 6.62
N LEU A 53 7.84 12.53 6.89
CA LEU A 53 7.06 13.69 7.33
C LEU A 53 7.16 13.95 8.86
N GLY A 54 7.95 13.14 9.58
CA GLY A 54 8.21 13.29 11.01
C GLY A 54 7.30 12.48 11.93
N ALA A 55 6.46 11.59 11.40
CA ALA A 55 5.66 10.71 12.23
C ALA A 55 6.55 9.65 12.93
N LYS A 56 6.25 9.33 14.19
CA LYS A 56 6.83 8.16 14.84
C LYS A 56 6.12 6.92 14.33
N THR A 57 6.78 6.16 13.47
CA THR A 57 6.18 5.00 12.80
C THR A 57 6.59 3.68 13.43
N SER A 58 5.78 2.63 13.24
CA SER A 58 6.18 1.24 13.46
C SER A 58 5.71 0.40 12.28
N MET A 59 6.60 -0.39 11.70
CA MET A 59 6.27 -1.34 10.63
C MET A 59 6.08 -2.74 11.22
N ILE A 60 4.96 -3.37 10.91
CA ILE A 60 4.67 -4.77 11.19
C ILE A 60 4.62 -5.48 9.85
N CYS A 61 5.66 -6.23 9.54
CA CYS A 61 5.81 -6.95 8.28
C CYS A 61 6.60 -8.25 8.46
N LYS A 62 6.67 -9.06 7.40
CA LYS A 62 7.49 -10.27 7.38
C LYS A 62 8.27 -10.35 6.07
N VAL A 63 9.58 -10.51 6.16
CA VAL A 63 10.51 -10.67 5.04
C VAL A 63 11.17 -12.06 5.09
N GLY A 64 11.87 -12.46 4.04
CA GLY A 64 12.66 -13.70 4.05
C GLY A 64 13.93 -13.55 4.90
N LYS A 65 14.48 -14.67 5.37
CA LYS A 65 15.88 -14.76 5.84
C LYS A 65 16.79 -14.91 4.62
N ASP A 66 16.83 -13.87 3.80
CA ASP A 66 17.65 -13.77 2.58
C ASP A 66 18.27 -12.37 2.46
N SER A 67 19.14 -12.18 1.45
CA SER A 67 19.83 -10.91 1.22
C SER A 67 18.86 -9.73 1.08
N PHE A 68 17.76 -9.94 0.35
CA PHE A 68 16.74 -8.91 0.17
C PHE A 68 16.07 -8.53 1.49
N GLY A 69 15.79 -9.50 2.36
CA GLY A 69 15.19 -9.25 3.67
C GLY A 69 16.13 -8.47 4.60
N TYR A 70 17.43 -8.81 4.59
CA TYR A 70 18.43 -8.05 5.36
C TYR A 70 18.55 -6.60 4.86
N ASP A 71 18.64 -6.42 3.54
CA ASP A 71 18.70 -5.09 2.93
C ASP A 71 17.43 -4.28 3.23
N TYR A 72 16.26 -4.94 3.25
CA TYR A 72 14.99 -4.31 3.57
C TYR A 72 14.93 -3.76 4.99
N ILE A 73 15.39 -4.56 5.96
CA ILE A 73 15.46 -4.16 7.37
C ILE A 73 16.39 -2.95 7.52
N GLU A 74 17.54 -2.95 6.86
CA GLU A 74 18.46 -1.80 6.88
C GLU A 74 17.86 -0.56 6.19
N ASN A 75 17.09 -0.72 5.11
CA ASN A 75 16.36 0.38 4.50
C ASN A 75 15.33 1.00 5.45
N LEU A 76 14.56 0.19 6.19
CA LEU A 76 13.62 0.70 7.20
C LEU A 76 14.34 1.51 8.27
N LYS A 77 15.44 0.98 8.82
CA LYS A 77 16.28 1.69 9.80
C LYS A 77 16.83 3.01 9.26
N LYS A 78 17.31 3.04 8.01
CA LYS A 78 17.80 4.26 7.34
C LYS A 78 16.73 5.34 7.20
N ASN A 79 15.45 4.95 7.13
CA ASN A 79 14.32 5.88 7.11
C ASN A 79 13.78 6.21 8.52
N GLY A 80 14.50 5.80 9.58
CA GLY A 80 14.11 6.07 10.97
C GLY A 80 12.95 5.22 11.49
N ILE A 81 12.67 4.09 10.83
CA ILE A 81 11.57 3.18 11.18
C ILE A 81 12.11 2.06 12.07
N PRO A 82 11.63 1.91 13.32
CA PRO A 82 11.96 0.77 14.18
C PRO A 82 11.51 -0.55 13.56
N THR A 83 12.31 -1.60 13.77
CA THR A 83 12.11 -2.91 13.13
C THR A 83 11.80 -4.02 14.14
N ASP A 84 11.33 -3.67 15.34
CA ASP A 84 11.01 -4.62 16.43
C ASP A 84 9.96 -5.67 16.04
N PHE A 85 9.08 -5.33 15.09
CA PHE A 85 8.00 -6.19 14.60
C PHE A 85 8.18 -6.58 13.12
N VAL A 86 9.41 -6.51 12.62
CA VAL A 86 9.77 -7.03 11.30
C VAL A 86 10.21 -8.48 11.46
N GLY A 87 9.30 -9.42 11.17
CA GLY A 87 9.59 -10.84 11.21
C GLY A 87 10.48 -11.27 10.04
N GLN A 88 11.27 -12.33 10.24
CA GLN A 88 12.00 -12.99 9.17
C GLN A 88 11.65 -14.48 9.10
N ALA A 89 11.24 -14.94 7.93
CA ALA A 89 10.85 -16.33 7.69
C ALA A 89 11.95 -17.13 6.98
N GLU A 90 12.14 -18.39 7.40
CA GLU A 90 13.01 -19.34 6.72
C GLU A 90 12.31 -20.00 5.54
N ASN A 91 13.07 -20.50 4.57
CA ASN A 91 12.58 -21.30 3.44
C ASN A 91 11.54 -20.58 2.55
N VAL A 92 11.48 -19.26 2.59
CA VAL A 92 10.69 -18.42 1.70
C VAL A 92 11.48 -17.17 1.34
N ALA A 93 11.32 -16.71 0.09
CA ALA A 93 11.94 -15.46 -0.34
C ALA A 93 11.21 -14.24 0.24
N THR A 94 11.93 -13.15 0.45
CA THR A 94 11.35 -11.81 0.57
C THR A 94 10.49 -11.53 -0.66
N GLY A 95 9.35 -10.85 -0.46
CA GLY A 95 8.48 -10.49 -1.56
C GLY A 95 9.22 -9.68 -2.63
N ALA A 96 8.92 -9.91 -3.90
CA ALA A 96 9.59 -9.26 -5.01
C ALA A 96 8.62 -8.87 -6.13
N ALA A 97 8.86 -7.69 -6.71
CA ALA A 97 8.17 -7.19 -7.89
C ALA A 97 9.17 -7.12 -9.04
N SER A 98 9.03 -8.00 -10.03
CA SER A 98 9.82 -7.93 -11.27
C SER A 98 9.15 -6.94 -12.22
N ILE A 99 9.81 -5.83 -12.49
CA ILE A 99 9.25 -4.68 -13.21
C ILE A 99 10.05 -4.48 -14.49
N ILE A 100 9.37 -4.47 -15.63
CA ILE A 100 9.96 -4.08 -16.93
C ILE A 100 9.29 -2.79 -17.35
N VAL A 101 10.08 -1.76 -17.67
CA VAL A 101 9.56 -0.44 -18.08
C VAL A 101 10.18 -0.03 -19.42
N ASP A 102 9.36 0.43 -20.35
CA ASP A 102 9.84 1.00 -21.61
C ASP A 102 10.13 2.52 -21.52
N ASN A 103 10.53 3.13 -22.63
CA ASN A 103 10.88 4.55 -22.68
C ASN A 103 9.67 5.47 -22.50
N GLU A 104 8.48 5.00 -22.88
CA GLU A 104 7.20 5.67 -22.76
C GLU A 104 6.61 5.54 -21.33
N GLY A 105 7.22 4.71 -20.48
CA GLY A 105 6.80 4.46 -19.11
C GLY A 105 5.71 3.39 -18.97
N GLN A 106 5.38 2.68 -20.05
CA GLN A 106 4.53 1.49 -19.98
C GLN A 106 5.31 0.38 -19.26
N ASN A 107 4.61 -0.49 -18.54
CA ASN A 107 5.27 -1.52 -17.76
C ASN A 107 4.51 -2.85 -17.70
N PHE A 108 5.28 -3.90 -17.40
CA PHE A 108 4.78 -5.16 -16.86
C PHE A 108 5.34 -5.34 -15.45
N ILE A 109 4.47 -5.79 -14.54
CA ILE A 109 4.84 -6.07 -13.15
C ILE A 109 4.39 -7.48 -12.80
N VAL A 110 5.34 -8.31 -12.38
CA VAL A 110 5.07 -9.64 -11.82
C VAL A 110 5.42 -9.62 -10.34
N ILE A 111 4.41 -9.85 -9.50
CA ILE A 111 4.56 -9.85 -8.04
C ILE A 111 4.61 -11.30 -7.55
N VAL A 112 5.63 -11.59 -6.73
CA VAL A 112 5.68 -12.77 -5.87
C VAL A 112 5.68 -12.28 -4.43
N ALA A 113 4.55 -12.45 -3.73
CA ALA A 113 4.37 -11.88 -2.39
C ALA A 113 5.31 -12.49 -1.34
N GLY A 114 5.73 -13.75 -1.51
CA GLY A 114 6.72 -14.41 -0.66
C GLY A 114 6.37 -14.36 0.82
N ALA A 115 7.35 -13.99 1.65
CA ALA A 115 7.23 -13.90 3.10
C ALA A 115 6.06 -13.03 3.60
N ASN A 116 5.56 -12.07 2.80
CA ASN A 116 4.41 -11.24 3.17
C ASN A 116 3.15 -12.09 3.46
N LEU A 117 2.97 -13.22 2.77
CA LEU A 117 1.84 -14.13 2.97
C LEU A 117 2.02 -15.06 4.18
N LEU A 118 3.21 -15.12 4.77
CA LEU A 118 3.46 -15.89 5.99
C LEU A 118 3.24 -15.07 7.25
N MET A 119 2.85 -13.80 7.14
CA MET A 119 2.40 -13.05 8.31
C MET A 119 1.12 -13.68 8.87
N ASP A 120 1.02 -13.73 10.20
CA ASP A 120 -0.07 -14.41 10.90
C ASP A 120 -0.54 -13.65 12.15
N SER A 121 -1.52 -14.23 12.84
CA SER A 121 -2.08 -13.67 14.07
C SER A 121 -1.09 -13.61 15.24
N GLU A 122 -0.04 -14.44 15.25
CA GLU A 122 1.00 -14.38 16.29
C GLU A 122 1.85 -13.12 16.13
N ASP A 123 2.20 -12.75 14.89
CA ASP A 123 2.89 -11.49 14.60
C ASP A 123 2.08 -10.29 15.11
N LEU A 124 0.76 -10.28 14.84
CA LEU A 124 -0.13 -9.23 15.32
C LEU A 124 -0.24 -9.22 16.84
N ARG A 125 -0.30 -10.39 17.48
CA ARG A 125 -0.36 -10.50 18.94
C ARG A 125 0.89 -9.92 19.60
N ARG A 126 2.09 -10.19 19.05
CA ARG A 126 3.34 -9.59 19.54
C ARG A 126 3.32 -8.07 19.43
N ALA A 127 2.70 -7.53 18.37
CA ALA A 127 2.57 -6.10 18.15
C ALA A 127 1.32 -5.46 18.80
N ALA A 128 0.47 -6.23 19.49
CA ALA A 128 -0.84 -5.74 19.95
C ALA A 128 -0.75 -4.49 20.83
N HIS A 129 0.26 -4.42 21.71
CA HIS A 129 0.49 -3.25 22.55
C HIS A 129 0.74 -1.97 21.73
N VAL A 130 1.58 -2.03 20.69
CA VAL A 130 1.88 -0.86 19.85
C VAL A 130 0.69 -0.49 18.96
N ILE A 131 -0.04 -1.49 18.47
CA ILE A 131 -1.28 -1.27 17.69
C ILE A 131 -2.29 -0.50 18.54
N CYS A 132 -2.59 -0.98 19.75
CA CYS A 132 -3.62 -0.42 20.64
C CYS A 132 -3.33 1.01 21.13
N GLN A 133 -2.06 1.44 21.11
CA GLN A 133 -1.64 2.76 21.57
C GLN A 133 -1.40 3.76 20.43
N ALA A 134 -1.50 3.30 19.18
CA ALA A 134 -1.27 4.16 18.03
C ALA A 134 -2.38 5.21 17.86
N LYS A 135 -2.09 6.27 17.09
CA LYS A 135 -3.13 7.21 16.66
C LYS A 135 -3.80 6.74 15.37
N VAL A 136 -3.02 6.12 14.49
CA VAL A 136 -3.47 5.60 13.19
C VAL A 136 -2.91 4.21 12.93
N MET A 137 -3.78 3.30 12.50
CA MET A 137 -3.43 2.00 11.91
C MET A 137 -3.63 2.07 10.39
N VAL A 138 -2.64 1.62 9.62
CA VAL A 138 -2.70 1.55 8.15
C VAL A 138 -2.57 0.11 7.69
N CYS A 139 -3.47 -0.34 6.82
CA CYS A 139 -3.45 -1.68 6.21
C CYS A 139 -3.70 -1.62 4.71
N GLN A 140 -3.19 -2.62 3.98
CA GLN A 140 -3.46 -2.83 2.55
C GLN A 140 -3.79 -4.31 2.26
N LEU A 141 -3.82 -4.73 0.99
CA LEU A 141 -4.13 -6.11 0.57
C LEU A 141 -2.93 -6.83 -0.10
N GLU A 142 -1.70 -6.50 0.31
CA GLU A 142 -0.48 -7.20 -0.13
C GLU A 142 0.07 -8.20 0.92
N VAL A 143 -0.69 -8.43 1.99
CA VAL A 143 -0.55 -9.55 2.94
C VAL A 143 -1.85 -10.36 2.90
N THR A 144 -1.97 -11.43 3.70
CA THR A 144 -3.23 -12.18 3.71
C THR A 144 -4.39 -11.28 4.18
N PRO A 145 -5.57 -11.31 3.52
CA PRO A 145 -6.71 -10.49 3.95
C PRO A 145 -7.11 -10.74 5.41
N ALA A 146 -6.96 -11.97 5.90
CA ALA A 146 -7.22 -12.32 7.29
C ALA A 146 -6.38 -11.49 8.28
N VAL A 147 -5.07 -11.31 8.01
CA VAL A 147 -4.17 -10.51 8.84
C VAL A 147 -4.55 -9.04 8.81
N SER A 148 -4.78 -8.47 7.62
CA SER A 148 -5.22 -7.07 7.51
C SER A 148 -6.53 -6.82 8.26
N LEU A 149 -7.49 -7.74 8.15
CA LEU A 149 -8.78 -7.63 8.83
C LEU A 149 -8.64 -7.74 10.35
N GLU A 150 -7.80 -8.65 10.85
CA GLU A 150 -7.52 -8.79 12.28
C GLU A 150 -6.86 -7.53 12.85
N ALA A 151 -5.87 -6.95 12.14
CA ALA A 151 -5.24 -5.70 12.52
C ALA A 151 -6.22 -4.52 12.58
N LEU A 152 -7.09 -4.40 11.56
CA LEU A 152 -8.15 -3.37 11.53
C LEU A 152 -9.13 -3.53 12.69
N LYS A 153 -9.57 -4.76 12.99
CA LYS A 153 -10.45 -5.06 14.14
C LYS A 153 -9.82 -4.68 15.46
N LEU A 154 -8.54 -5.06 15.66
CA LEU A 154 -7.80 -4.76 16.88
C LEU A 154 -7.67 -3.25 17.09
N ALA A 155 -7.24 -2.53 16.06
CA ALA A 155 -7.13 -1.08 16.08
C ALA A 155 -8.50 -0.41 16.35
N HIS A 156 -9.54 -0.82 15.63
CA HIS A 156 -10.89 -0.29 15.79
C HIS A 156 -11.43 -0.50 17.21
N LYS A 157 -11.25 -1.69 17.78
CA LYS A 157 -11.69 -2.01 19.16
C LYS A 157 -10.97 -1.15 20.21
N SER A 158 -9.73 -0.75 19.96
CA SER A 158 -8.94 0.11 20.84
C SER A 158 -9.15 1.61 20.59
N GLY A 159 -10.08 2.00 19.72
CA GLY A 159 -10.34 3.41 19.40
C GLY A 159 -9.27 4.08 18.52
N VAL A 160 -8.38 3.30 17.93
CA VAL A 160 -7.33 3.76 17.01
C VAL A 160 -7.97 4.05 15.65
N LYS A 161 -7.55 5.15 15.00
CA LYS A 161 -8.09 5.49 13.68
C LYS A 161 -7.60 4.50 12.63
N THR A 162 -8.51 3.86 11.91
CA THR A 162 -8.15 2.91 10.84
C THR A 162 -8.19 3.55 9.47
N LEU A 163 -7.07 3.45 8.75
CA LEU A 163 -6.92 3.80 7.33
C LEU A 163 -6.66 2.50 6.56
N PHE A 164 -7.59 2.14 5.69
CA PHE A 164 -7.46 0.97 4.85
C PHE A 164 -7.33 1.37 3.38
N ASN A 165 -6.31 0.86 2.72
CA ASN A 165 -6.14 1.00 1.29
C ASN A 165 -6.37 -0.37 0.63
N PRO A 166 -7.56 -0.63 0.03
CA PRO A 166 -7.91 -1.91 -0.57
C PRO A 166 -7.17 -2.14 -1.90
N ALA A 167 -5.84 -2.25 -1.82
CA ALA A 167 -4.95 -2.30 -2.95
C ALA A 167 -3.97 -3.49 -2.81
N PRO A 168 -3.87 -4.36 -3.83
CA PRO A 168 -4.77 -4.43 -4.99
C PRO A 168 -6.22 -4.76 -4.60
N ALA A 169 -7.21 -4.26 -5.34
CA ALA A 169 -8.61 -4.46 -5.02
C ALA A 169 -9.07 -5.89 -5.30
N LEU A 170 -9.97 -6.40 -4.44
CA LEU A 170 -10.65 -7.68 -4.60
C LEU A 170 -12.15 -7.41 -4.80
N ALA A 171 -12.75 -7.98 -5.84
CA ALA A 171 -14.17 -7.75 -6.15
C ALA A 171 -15.09 -8.31 -5.03
N ASP A 172 -14.69 -9.43 -4.43
CA ASP A 172 -15.36 -10.13 -3.33
C ASP A 172 -14.79 -9.77 -1.95
N LEU A 173 -14.37 -8.50 -1.77
CA LEU A 173 -13.83 -8.02 -0.50
C LEU A 173 -14.82 -8.22 0.66
N ASP A 174 -14.35 -8.87 1.73
CA ASP A 174 -15.13 -9.10 2.96
C ASP A 174 -15.75 -7.79 3.48
N PRO A 175 -17.09 -7.74 3.68
CA PRO A 175 -17.78 -6.55 4.17
C PRO A 175 -17.22 -5.95 5.46
N GLN A 176 -16.57 -6.75 6.30
CA GLN A 176 -15.97 -6.29 7.55
C GLN A 176 -14.82 -5.28 7.33
N PHE A 177 -14.17 -5.29 6.17
CA PHE A 177 -13.19 -4.26 5.84
C PHE A 177 -13.82 -2.86 5.80
N TYR A 178 -15.02 -2.71 5.24
CA TYR A 178 -15.71 -1.42 5.21
C TYR A 178 -16.07 -0.96 6.63
N ILE A 179 -16.67 -1.85 7.42
CA ILE A 179 -17.14 -1.56 8.79
C ILE A 179 -16.00 -1.16 9.71
N HIS A 180 -14.85 -1.83 9.62
CA HIS A 180 -13.69 -1.56 10.47
C HIS A 180 -12.77 -0.45 9.94
N SER A 181 -13.14 0.21 8.84
CA SER A 181 -12.38 1.31 8.27
C SER A 181 -13.00 2.67 8.59
N ASN A 182 -12.28 3.50 9.33
CA ASN A 182 -12.66 4.90 9.46
C ASN A 182 -12.43 5.64 8.14
N ILE A 183 -11.36 5.31 7.43
CA ILE A 183 -11.05 5.84 6.12
C ILE A 183 -10.74 4.67 5.18
N ILE A 184 -11.43 4.59 4.05
CA ILE A 184 -11.01 3.81 2.89
C ILE A 184 -10.43 4.76 1.86
N CYS A 185 -9.24 4.44 1.35
CA CYS A 185 -8.58 5.19 0.30
C CYS A 185 -8.18 4.27 -0.84
N CYS A 186 -8.76 4.46 -2.03
CA CYS A 186 -8.45 3.67 -3.22
C CYS A 186 -8.25 4.57 -4.45
N ASN A 187 -7.76 4.03 -5.55
CA ASN A 187 -7.74 4.72 -6.84
C ASN A 187 -9.00 4.44 -7.67
N GLU A 188 -9.05 5.01 -8.88
CA GLU A 188 -10.14 4.82 -9.85
C GLU A 188 -10.42 3.34 -10.12
N SER A 189 -9.42 2.60 -10.64
CA SER A 189 -9.57 1.18 -11.01
C SER A 189 -9.96 0.28 -9.84
N GLU A 190 -9.45 0.57 -8.64
CA GLU A 190 -9.79 -0.15 -7.42
C GLU A 190 -11.24 0.16 -6.99
N ALA A 191 -11.67 1.41 -7.11
CA ALA A 191 -13.07 1.79 -6.86
C ALA A 191 -14.02 1.11 -7.87
N GLU A 192 -13.64 0.98 -9.13
CA GLU A 192 -14.41 0.23 -10.13
C GLU A 192 -14.58 -1.24 -9.72
N ILE A 193 -13.49 -1.91 -9.37
CA ILE A 193 -13.49 -3.32 -8.93
C ILE A 193 -14.40 -3.51 -7.71
N LEU A 194 -14.30 -2.61 -6.73
CA LEU A 194 -15.07 -2.72 -5.50
C LEU A 194 -16.56 -2.43 -5.74
N THR A 195 -16.89 -1.42 -6.54
CA THR A 195 -18.27 -0.91 -6.62
C THR A 195 -19.06 -1.38 -7.84
N GLY A 196 -18.38 -1.87 -8.88
CA GLY A 196 -18.95 -2.15 -10.20
C GLY A 196 -19.29 -0.89 -11.01
N ILE A 197 -18.94 0.30 -10.51
CA ILE A 197 -19.17 1.58 -11.20
C ILE A 197 -17.91 1.96 -11.95
N THR A 198 -17.98 2.10 -13.27
CA THR A 198 -16.89 2.68 -14.08
C THR A 198 -16.60 4.12 -13.65
N VAL A 199 -15.33 4.46 -13.45
CA VAL A 199 -14.86 5.76 -12.94
C VAL A 199 -14.05 6.46 -14.03
N CYS A 200 -14.73 7.28 -14.84
CA CYS A 200 -14.09 8.04 -15.93
C CYS A 200 -13.87 9.52 -15.60
N ASN A 201 -14.47 10.02 -14.52
CA ASN A 201 -14.43 11.44 -14.13
C ASN A 201 -14.76 11.63 -12.64
N VAL A 202 -14.62 12.87 -12.16
CA VAL A 202 -14.87 13.27 -10.77
C VAL A 202 -16.28 12.90 -10.28
N LYS A 203 -17.30 13.01 -11.14
CA LYS A 203 -18.70 12.70 -10.77
C LYS A 203 -18.89 11.21 -10.55
N ASP A 204 -18.31 10.38 -11.40
CA ASP A 204 -18.37 8.92 -11.27
C ASP A 204 -17.61 8.45 -10.03
N ALA A 205 -16.44 9.04 -9.74
CA ALA A 205 -15.71 8.78 -8.50
C ALA A 205 -16.52 9.18 -7.25
N GLY A 206 -17.26 10.29 -7.30
CA GLY A 206 -18.22 10.66 -6.26
C GLY A 206 -19.29 9.59 -6.01
N ARG A 207 -19.83 8.98 -7.07
CA ARG A 207 -20.81 7.88 -6.98
C ARG A 207 -20.18 6.62 -6.38
N ALA A 208 -18.98 6.26 -6.82
CA ALA A 208 -18.25 5.13 -6.26
C ALA A 208 -17.94 5.35 -4.76
N GLY A 209 -17.51 6.56 -4.39
CA GLY A 209 -17.28 6.94 -2.99
C GLY A 209 -18.54 6.85 -2.11
N LEU A 210 -19.71 7.20 -2.64
CA LEU A 210 -20.99 7.03 -1.95
C LEU A 210 -21.32 5.55 -1.71
N VAL A 211 -21.12 4.67 -2.70
CA VAL A 211 -21.33 3.22 -2.52
C VAL A 211 -20.39 2.64 -1.46
N LEU A 212 -19.12 3.06 -1.44
CA LEU A 212 -18.18 2.63 -0.39
C LEU A 212 -18.63 3.09 1.01
N LEU A 213 -19.19 4.30 1.11
CA LEU A 213 -19.75 4.84 2.35
C LEU A 213 -20.97 4.05 2.81
N GLU A 214 -21.90 3.73 1.90
CA GLU A 214 -23.09 2.91 2.16
C GLU A 214 -22.74 1.50 2.66
N ARG A 215 -21.60 0.95 2.24
CA ARG A 215 -21.08 -0.35 2.72
C ARG A 215 -20.51 -0.31 4.14
N GLY A 216 -20.33 0.87 4.73
CA GLY A 216 -20.10 1.03 6.17
C GLY A 216 -18.80 1.73 6.58
N CYS A 217 -17.97 2.21 5.65
CA CYS A 217 -16.83 3.03 6.02
C CYS A 217 -17.29 4.43 6.46
N LYS A 218 -16.52 5.13 7.31
CA LYS A 218 -16.90 6.48 7.78
C LYS A 218 -16.51 7.58 6.79
N THR A 219 -15.50 7.34 5.98
CA THR A 219 -14.98 8.25 4.96
C THR A 219 -14.39 7.44 3.82
N ALA A 220 -14.79 7.76 2.60
CA ALA A 220 -14.24 7.21 1.37
C ALA A 220 -13.44 8.29 0.65
N VAL A 221 -12.22 7.95 0.24
CA VAL A 221 -11.35 8.77 -0.62
C VAL A 221 -11.06 7.97 -1.88
N VAL A 222 -11.41 8.52 -3.05
CA VAL A 222 -10.99 7.96 -4.34
C VAL A 222 -10.01 8.93 -4.97
N THR A 223 -8.78 8.46 -5.15
CA THR A 223 -7.70 9.21 -5.81
C THR A 223 -7.89 9.15 -7.33
N LEU A 224 -7.60 10.28 -8.00
CA LEU A 224 -7.88 10.55 -9.40
C LEU A 224 -6.61 10.98 -10.17
N GLY A 225 -5.46 10.46 -9.77
CA GLY A 225 -4.16 10.85 -10.33
C GLY A 225 -3.95 12.37 -10.39
N LEU A 226 -3.87 12.91 -11.61
CA LEU A 226 -3.63 14.34 -11.88
C LEU A 226 -4.81 15.24 -11.50
N GLU A 227 -6.02 14.69 -11.35
CA GLU A 227 -7.21 15.42 -10.94
C GLU A 227 -7.35 15.51 -9.41
N GLY A 228 -6.41 14.93 -8.65
CA GLY A 228 -6.41 14.99 -7.19
C GLY A 228 -7.21 13.85 -6.57
N CYS A 229 -8.23 14.16 -5.76
CA CYS A 229 -9.10 13.13 -5.20
C CYS A 229 -10.51 13.63 -4.93
N ILE A 230 -11.44 12.70 -4.73
CA ILE A 230 -12.73 12.99 -4.11
C ILE A 230 -12.73 12.46 -2.68
N MET A 231 -13.48 13.14 -1.81
CA MET A 231 -13.76 12.68 -0.46
C MET A 231 -15.26 12.71 -0.20
N VAL A 232 -15.79 11.63 0.39
CA VAL A 232 -17.17 11.54 0.88
C VAL A 232 -17.13 11.05 2.32
N SER A 233 -17.94 11.60 3.22
CA SER A 233 -17.96 11.17 4.63
C SER A 233 -19.37 11.01 5.16
N ALA A 234 -19.56 10.16 6.17
CA ALA A 234 -20.87 9.95 6.79
C ALA A 234 -21.43 11.24 7.45
N LYS A 235 -20.56 12.16 7.86
CA LYS A 235 -20.97 13.46 8.43
C LYS A 235 -21.42 14.45 7.36
N GLU A 236 -20.90 14.31 6.15
CA GLU A 236 -21.19 15.16 5.01
C GLU A 236 -21.17 14.29 3.75
N PRO A 237 -22.31 13.66 3.43
CA PRO A 237 -22.42 12.69 2.34
C PRO A 237 -22.51 13.38 0.97
N ILE A 238 -21.91 14.56 0.83
CA ILE A 238 -21.80 15.30 -0.42
C ILE A 238 -20.37 15.11 -0.91
N PRO A 239 -20.15 14.50 -2.10
CA PRO A 239 -18.81 14.34 -2.63
C PRO A 239 -18.09 15.67 -2.80
N LYS A 240 -16.90 15.78 -2.23
CA LYS A 240 -16.01 16.94 -2.33
C LYS A 240 -14.81 16.61 -3.19
N HIS A 241 -14.64 17.34 -4.29
CA HIS A 241 -13.44 17.27 -5.12
C HIS A 241 -12.34 18.15 -4.53
N VAL A 242 -11.14 17.58 -4.39
CA VAL A 242 -9.94 18.27 -3.95
C VAL A 242 -8.93 18.21 -5.09
N PRO A 243 -8.83 19.26 -5.93
CA PRO A 243 -7.92 19.29 -7.06
C PRO A 243 -6.47 19.48 -6.60
N VAL A 244 -5.53 19.06 -7.45
CA VAL A 244 -4.10 19.29 -7.25
C VAL A 244 -3.55 20.24 -8.32
N LYS A 245 -2.46 20.95 -7.99
CA LYS A 245 -1.76 21.76 -8.99
C LYS A 245 -1.07 20.83 -10.00
N LYS A 246 -1.24 21.12 -11.29
CA LYS A 246 -0.54 20.38 -12.36
C LYS A 246 0.96 20.51 -12.18
N VAL A 247 1.65 19.38 -12.29
CA VAL A 247 3.11 19.27 -12.28
C VAL A 247 3.55 18.49 -13.51
N THR A 248 4.76 18.75 -14.00
CA THR A 248 5.37 17.89 -15.03
C THR A 248 5.79 16.59 -14.36
N ALA A 249 5.06 15.51 -14.66
CA ALA A 249 5.38 14.19 -14.13
C ALA A 249 6.75 13.74 -14.66
N VAL A 250 7.68 13.44 -13.76
CA VAL A 250 8.98 12.81 -14.09
C VAL A 250 8.86 11.29 -14.02
N ASP A 251 8.06 10.83 -13.07
CA ASP A 251 7.71 9.45 -12.77
C ASP A 251 6.46 9.46 -11.86
N THR A 252 5.44 8.71 -12.22
CA THR A 252 4.19 8.55 -11.44
C THR A 252 4.23 7.35 -10.51
N THR A 253 5.25 6.51 -10.65
CA THR A 253 5.56 5.45 -9.69
C THR A 253 6.43 5.99 -8.55
N MET A 254 6.60 5.21 -7.49
CA MET A 254 7.58 5.54 -6.44
C MET A 254 9.02 5.11 -6.80
N TYR A 255 9.27 4.59 -8.01
CA TYR A 255 10.46 3.77 -8.32
C TYR A 255 11.57 4.48 -9.10
N ILE A 256 11.26 5.31 -10.09
CA ILE A 256 12.18 5.70 -11.18
C ILE A 256 13.00 6.95 -10.81
N LYS A 257 12.49 7.86 -9.98
CA LYS A 257 13.18 9.15 -9.72
C LYS A 257 14.54 9.01 -9.03
N GLN A 258 14.80 7.93 -8.29
CA GLN A 258 16.10 7.75 -7.62
C GLN A 258 17.26 7.47 -8.58
N TYR A 259 16.99 7.08 -9.83
CA TYR A 259 18.02 6.52 -10.72
C TYR A 259 18.10 7.18 -12.11
N LYS A 260 17.43 8.32 -12.34
CA LYS A 260 17.59 9.16 -13.55
C LYS A 260 18.77 10.16 -13.49
N LYS A 261 19.72 9.99 -12.55
CA LYS A 261 21.01 10.69 -12.60
C LYS A 261 22.03 9.89 -13.39
#